data_AF-A0A0R2LXL8-F1
#
_entry.id   AF-A0A0R2LXL8-F1
#
_cell.length_a   1.000
_cell.length_b   1.000
_cell.length_c   1.000
_cell.angle_alpha   90.00
_cell.angle_beta   90.00
_cell.angle_gamma   90.00
#
_symmetry.space_group_name_H-M   'P 1'
#
loop_
_entity.id
_entity.type
_entity.pdbx_description
1 polymer ?
#
loop_
_entity_poly.entity_id
_entity_poly.type
_entity_poly.pdbx_seq_one_letter_code
_entity_poly.pdbx_strand_id
1 'polypeptide(L)'
;MASTELGARLRQFRQSQQLTQTALANQLHVSRQTVSSWETGRNQPDIATITQLATLYAVPVDDLLQGATAEPVTKAVAHPSSILLVVLFGILLVERITQFSTFPGLYWIDFLILLLIGLMSNLGIARRHPSIWTSRVHWTGLTVFAALSLISGSINAFNMGFGLMTTCQFSGLVVVIALVRKYWQSRFVKVR
;
A
#
# COMPACT_ATOMS: atom_id res chain seq x y z
N MET A 1 -11.59 30.01 11.17
CA MET A 1 -10.44 29.74 10.27
C MET A 1 -10.71 28.62 9.27
N ALA A 2 -11.54 27.61 9.57
CA ALA A 2 -11.88 26.53 8.61
C ALA A 2 -12.76 26.94 7.41
N SER A 3 -13.64 27.93 7.54
CA SER A 3 -14.59 28.31 6.48
C SER A 3 -13.95 29.00 5.26
N THR A 4 -12.86 29.72 5.46
CA THR A 4 -12.15 30.44 4.39
C THR A 4 -11.40 29.48 3.46
N GLU A 5 -10.95 28.34 3.98
CA GLU A 5 -10.17 27.36 3.23
C GLU A 5 -11.04 26.61 2.21
N LEU A 6 -12.26 26.22 2.59
CA LEU A 6 -13.24 25.62 1.68
C LEU A 6 -13.63 26.58 0.54
N GLY A 7 -13.91 27.84 0.85
CA GLY A 7 -14.28 28.85 -0.14
C GLY A 7 -13.20 29.07 -1.21
N ALA A 8 -11.94 29.14 -0.80
CA ALA A 8 -10.81 29.26 -1.71
C ALA A 8 -10.68 28.05 -2.65
N ARG A 9 -10.94 26.84 -2.15
CA ARG A 9 -10.92 25.60 -2.96
C ARG A 9 -12.07 25.52 -3.95
N LEU A 10 -13.28 25.87 -3.53
CA LEU A 10 -14.44 25.96 -4.44
C LEU A 10 -14.14 26.89 -5.61
N ARG A 11 -13.49 28.03 -5.34
CA ARG A 11 -13.03 28.96 -6.37
C ARG A 11 -11.98 28.32 -7.29
N GLN A 12 -11.02 27.58 -6.74
CA GLN A 12 -9.98 26.89 -7.49
C GLN A 12 -10.57 25.83 -8.44
N PHE A 13 -11.45 24.96 -7.96
CA PHE A 13 -12.11 23.94 -8.78
C PHE A 13 -13.02 24.54 -9.86
N ARG A 14 -13.73 25.64 -9.53
CA ARG A 14 -14.49 26.39 -10.54
C ARG A 14 -13.58 26.92 -11.65
N GLN A 15 -12.42 27.48 -11.28
CA GLN A 15 -11.46 28.02 -12.23
C GLN A 15 -10.79 26.93 -13.08
N SER A 16 -10.50 25.74 -12.52
CA SER A 16 -9.94 24.62 -13.28
C SER A 16 -10.90 24.08 -14.34
N GLN A 17 -12.21 24.21 -14.10
CA GLN A 17 -13.27 23.91 -15.07
C GLN A 17 -13.61 25.10 -15.98
N GLN A 18 -12.86 26.21 -15.89
CA GLN A 18 -13.06 27.44 -16.67
C GLN A 18 -14.46 28.07 -16.53
N LEU A 19 -15.17 27.80 -15.43
CA LEU A 19 -16.51 28.31 -15.19
C LEU A 19 -16.48 29.70 -14.57
N THR A 20 -17.41 30.58 -14.96
CA THR A 20 -17.65 31.84 -14.23
C THR A 20 -18.53 31.58 -13.01
N GLN A 21 -18.52 32.47 -12.01
CA GLN A 21 -19.43 32.35 -10.85
C GLN A 21 -20.90 32.30 -11.29
N THR A 22 -21.26 33.02 -12.35
CA THR A 22 -22.61 33.02 -12.92
C THR A 22 -22.92 31.68 -13.59
N ALA A 23 -21.97 31.12 -14.35
CA ALA A 23 -22.16 29.82 -15.01
C ALA A 23 -22.34 28.69 -13.99
N LEU A 24 -21.52 28.67 -12.93
CA LEU A 24 -21.66 27.71 -11.83
C LEU A 24 -23.00 27.88 -11.10
N ALA A 25 -23.41 29.12 -10.82
CA ALA A 25 -24.67 29.42 -10.18
C ALA A 25 -25.87 28.89 -10.99
N ASN A 26 -25.82 29.05 -12.33
CA ASN A 26 -26.85 28.53 -13.23
C ASN A 26 -26.91 26.99 -13.21
N GLN A 27 -25.76 26.30 -13.17
CA GLN A 27 -25.70 24.83 -13.12
C GLN A 27 -26.22 24.26 -11.79
N LEU A 28 -26.04 24.99 -10.70
CA LEU A 28 -26.50 24.58 -9.36
C LEU A 28 -27.87 25.15 -8.99
N HIS A 29 -28.51 25.89 -9.90
CA HIS A 29 -29.79 26.57 -9.68
C HIS A 29 -29.80 27.49 -8.45
N VAL A 30 -28.70 28.20 -8.21
CA VAL A 30 -28.55 29.19 -7.13
C VAL A 30 -28.22 30.58 -7.68
N SER A 31 -28.24 31.60 -6.83
CA SER A 31 -27.84 32.94 -7.25
C SER A 31 -26.31 33.07 -7.35
N ARG A 32 -25.83 33.96 -8.23
CA ARG A 32 -24.40 34.32 -8.31
C ARG A 32 -23.85 34.81 -6.96
N GLN A 33 -24.68 35.54 -6.19
CA GLN A 33 -24.31 36.04 -4.87
C GLN A 33 -24.07 34.88 -3.88
N THR A 34 -24.86 33.81 -3.98
CA THR A 34 -24.71 32.59 -3.18
C THR A 34 -23.34 31.95 -3.43
N VAL A 35 -22.97 31.76 -4.69
CA VAL A 35 -21.64 31.24 -5.08
C VAL A 35 -20.51 32.14 -4.58
N SER A 36 -20.64 33.46 -4.76
CA SER A 36 -19.65 34.41 -4.25
C SER A 36 -19.53 34.38 -2.72
N SER A 37 -20.64 34.14 -2.01
CA SER A 37 -20.66 34.03 -0.55
C SER A 37 -19.93 32.77 -0.08
N TRP A 38 -20.06 31.66 -0.81
CA TRP A 38 -19.30 30.43 -0.54
C TRP A 38 -17.81 30.62 -0.78
N GLU A 39 -17.43 31.21 -1.92
CA GLU A 39 -16.02 31.42 -2.27
C GLU A 39 -15.29 32.40 -1.33
N THR A 40 -16.01 33.32 -0.72
CA THR A 40 -15.47 34.29 0.26
C THR A 40 -15.58 33.80 1.70
N GLY A 41 -16.16 32.62 1.95
CA GLY A 41 -16.33 32.04 3.28
C GLY A 41 -17.36 32.76 4.16
N ARG A 42 -18.19 33.64 3.59
CA ARG A 42 -19.27 34.34 4.31
C ARG A 42 -20.44 33.42 4.65
N ASN A 43 -20.71 32.44 3.79
CA ASN A 43 -21.69 31.39 4.02
C ASN A 43 -21.13 30.05 3.52
N GLN A 44 -21.69 28.92 3.96
CA GLN A 44 -21.27 27.59 3.50
C GLN A 44 -22.39 26.92 2.67
N PRO A 45 -22.02 26.13 1.65
CA PRO A 45 -22.99 25.26 0.98
C PRO A 45 -23.45 24.16 1.94
N ASP A 46 -24.69 23.69 1.77
CA ASP A 46 -25.20 22.55 2.50
C ASP A 46 -24.63 21.23 1.95
N ILE A 47 -24.86 20.12 2.67
CA ILE A 47 -24.32 18.80 2.31
C ILE A 47 -24.80 18.35 0.92
N ALA A 48 -26.05 18.67 0.57
CA ALA A 48 -26.61 18.35 -0.74
C ALA A 48 -25.86 19.10 -1.86
N THR A 49 -25.62 20.40 -1.68
CA THR A 49 -24.86 21.23 -2.64
C THR A 49 -23.40 20.81 -2.71
N ILE A 50 -22.78 20.44 -1.59
CA ILE A 50 -21.40 19.90 -1.56
C ILE A 50 -21.30 18.63 -2.42
N THR A 51 -22.29 17.74 -2.32
CA THR A 51 -22.33 16.50 -3.11
C THR A 51 -22.52 16.80 -4.60
N GLN A 52 -23.35 17.78 -4.93
CA GLN A 52 -23.53 18.23 -6.32
C GLN A 52 -22.25 18.87 -6.88
N LEU A 53 -21.58 19.73 -6.10
CA LEU A 53 -20.30 20.34 -6.47
C LEU A 53 -19.22 19.28 -6.71
N ALA A 54 -19.10 18.30 -5.82
CA ALA A 54 -18.17 17.18 -5.98
C ALA A 54 -18.42 16.41 -7.29
N THR A 55 -19.69 16.14 -7.59
CA THR A 55 -20.11 15.50 -8.85
C THR A 55 -19.76 16.36 -10.07
N LEU A 56 -20.06 17.66 -10.02
CA LEU A 56 -19.82 18.63 -11.10
C LEU A 56 -18.32 18.80 -11.38
N TYR A 57 -17.50 18.80 -10.34
CA TYR A 57 -16.04 18.91 -10.46
C TYR A 57 -15.34 17.57 -10.72
N ALA A 58 -16.08 16.45 -10.73
CA ALA A 58 -15.56 15.10 -10.86
C ALA A 58 -14.48 14.75 -9.81
N VAL A 59 -14.69 15.19 -8.57
CA VAL A 59 -13.80 14.92 -7.43
C VAL A 59 -14.57 14.24 -6.29
N PRO A 60 -13.92 13.39 -5.48
CA PRO A 60 -14.51 12.89 -4.24
C PRO A 60 -14.91 14.03 -3.31
N VAL A 61 -16.02 13.86 -2.58
CA VAL A 61 -16.48 14.84 -1.57
C VAL A 61 -15.39 15.11 -0.51
N ASP A 62 -14.64 14.08 -0.13
CA ASP A 62 -13.53 14.21 0.80
C ASP A 62 -12.43 15.15 0.29
N ASP A 63 -12.10 15.09 -1.01
CA ASP A 63 -11.09 15.96 -1.63
C ASP A 63 -11.57 17.41 -1.80
N LEU A 64 -12.88 17.62 -1.81
CA LEU A 64 -13.50 18.94 -1.84
C LEU A 64 -13.45 19.62 -0.46
N LEU A 65 -13.66 18.84 0.61
CA LEU A 65 -13.79 19.31 1.99
C LEU A 65 -12.48 19.33 2.77
N GLN A 66 -11.71 18.27 2.66
CA GLN A 66 -10.31 18.24 3.10
C GLN A 66 -9.50 18.89 2.00
N GLY A 67 -8.32 19.40 2.28
CA GLY A 67 -7.52 19.80 1.13
C GLY A 67 -6.12 20.10 1.48
N ALA A 68 -5.25 19.52 0.66
CA ALA A 68 -3.80 19.62 0.63
C ALA A 68 -3.04 19.44 1.97
N THR A 69 -3.66 19.55 3.14
CA THR A 69 -3.10 19.45 4.50
C THR A 69 -3.77 18.37 5.33
N ALA A 70 -4.90 17.81 4.87
CA ALA A 70 -4.96 16.36 4.95
C ALA A 70 -3.82 15.93 4.03
N GLU A 71 -2.68 15.58 4.62
CA GLU A 71 -1.85 14.55 4.01
C GLU A 71 -2.82 13.57 3.39
N PRO A 72 -2.61 13.11 2.14
CA PRO A 72 -3.42 12.04 1.60
C PRO A 72 -3.61 11.09 2.77
N VAL A 73 -4.85 10.73 3.11
CA VAL A 73 -5.05 9.49 3.84
C VAL A 73 -4.48 8.47 2.88
N THR A 74 -3.16 8.37 2.93
CA THR A 74 -2.33 7.27 2.66
C THR A 74 -2.99 6.31 3.61
N LYS A 75 -4.02 5.64 3.09
CA LYS A 75 -4.03 4.20 3.10
C LYS A 75 -2.56 3.89 2.99
N ALA A 76 -1.94 3.60 4.13
CA ALA A 76 -0.54 3.28 4.20
C ALA A 76 -0.48 2.07 3.28
N VAL A 77 -0.18 2.32 2.01
CA VAL A 77 -0.02 1.30 1.02
C VAL A 77 1.25 0.69 1.53
N ALA A 78 1.10 -0.39 2.30
CA ALA A 78 2.17 -1.10 2.94
C ALA A 78 3.25 -1.24 1.88
N HIS A 79 4.29 -0.40 2.01
CA HIS A 79 5.37 -0.36 1.05
C HIS A 79 5.94 -1.77 1.10
N PRO A 80 6.12 -2.47 -0.05
CA PRO A 80 6.46 -3.88 -0.06
C PRO A 80 7.64 -4.12 0.89
N SER A 81 7.35 -4.98 1.86
CA SER A 81 7.81 -4.89 3.24
C SER A 81 9.25 -5.38 3.38
N SER A 82 10.22 -4.47 3.31
CA SER A 82 11.59 -4.77 3.77
C SER A 82 11.59 -5.26 5.22
N ILE A 83 10.65 -4.78 6.03
CA ILE A 83 10.45 -5.20 7.43
C ILE A 83 10.14 -6.69 7.51
N LEU A 84 9.27 -7.23 6.64
CA LEU A 84 8.95 -8.66 6.61
C LEU A 84 10.21 -9.48 6.34
N LEU A 85 11.04 -9.06 5.38
CA LEU A 85 12.28 -9.75 5.05
C LEU A 85 13.27 -9.72 6.20
N VAL A 86 13.44 -8.57 6.86
CA VAL A 86 14.32 -8.45 8.04
C VAL A 86 13.88 -9.38 9.17
N VAL A 87 12.57 -9.46 9.43
CA VAL A 87 12.01 -10.35 10.47
C VAL A 87 12.25 -11.82 10.11
N LEU A 88 11.96 -12.22 8.87
CA LEU A 88 12.21 -13.59 8.39
C LEU A 88 13.70 -13.96 8.47
N PHE A 89 14.58 -13.04 8.10
CA PHE A 89 16.04 -13.22 8.22
C PHE A 89 16.47 -13.46 9.66
N GLY A 90 15.99 -12.61 10.58
CA GLY A 90 16.30 -12.71 12.00
C GLY A 90 15.84 -14.04 12.60
N ILE A 91 14.63 -14.48 12.25
CA ILE A 91 14.10 -15.78 12.67
C ILE A 91 15.00 -16.93 12.19
N LEU A 92 15.37 -16.95 10.91
CA LEU A 92 16.23 -18.00 10.35
C LEU A 92 17.65 -17.99 10.95
N LEU A 93 18.20 -16.82 11.27
CA LEU A 93 19.51 -16.71 11.91
C LEU A 93 19.51 -17.19 13.35
N VAL A 94 18.51 -16.77 14.14
CA VAL A 94 18.37 -17.22 15.54
C VAL A 94 18.24 -18.74 15.56
N GLU A 95 17.41 -19.30 14.68
CA GLU A 95 17.20 -20.74 14.59
C GLU A 95 18.47 -21.49 14.17
N ARG A 96 19.29 -20.91 13.27
CA ARG A 96 20.59 -21.50 12.90
C ARG A 96 21.56 -21.59 14.08
N ILE A 97 21.52 -20.62 15.00
CA ILE A 97 22.43 -20.55 16.15
C ILE A 97 22.00 -21.53 17.25
N THR A 98 20.70 -21.81 17.40
CA THR A 98 20.15 -22.53 18.56
C THR A 98 20.03 -24.04 18.39
N GLN A 99 20.30 -24.63 17.21
CA GLN A 99 19.93 -26.03 16.93
C GLN A 99 21.06 -27.01 16.60
N PHE A 100 20.91 -28.23 17.13
CA PHE A 100 21.64 -29.44 16.73
C PHE A 100 20.88 -30.11 15.58
N SER A 101 21.34 -29.92 14.34
CA SER A 101 20.68 -30.44 13.13
C SER A 101 21.59 -31.38 12.36
N THR A 102 21.01 -32.22 11.51
CA THR A 102 21.78 -33.07 10.61
C THR A 102 22.49 -32.23 9.54
N PHE A 103 23.62 -32.72 9.02
CA PHE A 103 24.39 -32.01 7.98
C PHE A 103 23.54 -31.59 6.76
N PRO A 104 22.63 -32.43 6.21
CA PRO A 104 21.74 -32.01 5.12
C PRO A 104 20.80 -30.86 5.51
N GLY A 105 20.33 -30.85 6.76
CA GLY A 105 19.44 -29.79 7.26
C GLY A 105 20.12 -28.43 7.31
N LEU A 106 21.42 -28.40 7.65
CA LEU A 106 22.21 -27.18 7.70
C LEU A 106 22.38 -26.53 6.31
N TYR A 107 22.73 -27.32 5.29
CA TYR A 107 22.90 -26.79 3.92
C TYR A 107 21.61 -26.17 3.36
N TRP A 108 20.45 -26.77 3.68
CA TRP A 108 19.16 -26.22 3.27
C TRP A 108 18.86 -24.86 3.92
N ILE A 109 19.20 -24.71 5.21
CA ILE A 109 19.01 -23.44 5.91
C ILE A 109 19.95 -22.36 5.36
N ASP A 110 21.22 -22.70 5.14
CA ASP A 110 22.21 -21.76 4.61
C ASP A 110 21.79 -21.28 3.21
N PHE A 111 21.23 -22.18 2.40
CA PHE A 111 20.64 -21.84 1.10
C PHE A 111 19.45 -20.86 1.22
N LEU A 112 18.51 -21.09 2.15
CA LEU A 112 17.36 -20.20 2.36
C LEU A 112 17.79 -18.82 2.87
N ILE A 113 18.80 -18.75 3.74
CA ILE A 113 19.40 -17.51 4.24
C ILE A 113 20.00 -16.72 3.06
N LEU A 114 20.82 -17.37 2.22
CA LEU A 114 21.42 -16.73 1.04
C LEU A 114 20.37 -16.24 0.04
N LEU A 115 19.32 -17.02 -0.19
CA LEU A 115 18.19 -16.64 -1.03
C LEU A 115 17.51 -15.35 -0.52
N LEU A 116 17.30 -15.27 0.80
CA LEU A 116 16.66 -14.12 1.42
C LEU A 116 17.57 -12.88 1.42
N ILE A 117 18.89 -13.03 1.61
CA ILE A 117 19.88 -11.95 1.42
C ILE A 117 19.85 -11.44 -0.02
N GLY A 118 19.79 -12.35 -1.00
CA GLY A 118 19.67 -11.99 -2.41
C GLY A 118 18.42 -11.16 -2.68
N LEU A 119 17.28 -11.54 -2.10
CA LEU A 119 16.01 -10.82 -2.23
C LEU A 119 16.02 -9.47 -1.51
N MET A 120 16.69 -9.36 -0.35
CA MET A 120 16.91 -8.08 0.34
C MET A 120 17.81 -7.15 -0.46
N SER A 121 18.90 -7.67 -1.02
CA SER A 121 19.84 -6.91 -1.86
C SER A 121 19.15 -6.43 -3.14
N ASN A 122 18.33 -7.30 -3.73
CA ASN A 122 17.46 -6.97 -4.85
C ASN A 122 16.54 -5.79 -4.54
N LEU A 123 15.88 -5.81 -3.38
CA LEU A 123 15.02 -4.71 -2.93
C LEU A 123 15.83 -3.42 -2.69
N GLY A 124 17.03 -3.52 -2.14
CA GLY A 124 17.93 -2.38 -1.95
C GLY A 124 18.32 -1.72 -3.28
N ILE A 125 18.63 -2.51 -4.30
CA ILE A 125 18.96 -2.04 -5.64
C ILE A 125 17.72 -1.44 -6.33
N ALA A 126 16.57 -2.10 -6.22
CA ALA A 126 15.31 -1.61 -6.77
C ALA A 126 14.93 -0.22 -6.21
N ARG A 127 15.22 0.04 -4.94
CA ARG A 127 15.04 1.38 -4.32
C ARG A 127 15.99 2.43 -4.89
N ARG A 128 17.21 2.05 -5.28
CA ARG A 128 18.21 2.96 -5.85
C ARG A 128 17.99 3.25 -7.34
N HIS A 129 17.46 2.29 -8.10
CA HIS A 129 17.21 2.43 -9.54
C HIS A 129 15.77 2.05 -9.92
N PRO A 130 14.79 2.95 -9.70
CA PRO A 130 13.37 2.66 -9.90
C PRO A 130 12.96 2.43 -11.36
N SER A 131 13.72 2.97 -12.33
CA SER A 131 13.37 2.93 -13.76
C SER A 131 13.53 1.54 -14.39
N ILE A 132 14.35 0.68 -13.82
CA ILE A 132 14.70 -0.64 -14.36
C ILE A 132 13.87 -1.75 -13.69
N TRP A 133 13.36 -1.50 -12.48
CA TRP A 133 12.81 -2.54 -11.61
C TRP A 133 11.30 -2.44 -11.46
N THR A 134 10.60 -3.45 -12.00
CA THR A 134 9.15 -3.56 -11.86
C THR A 134 8.77 -4.29 -10.58
N SER A 135 7.69 -3.83 -9.93
CA SER A 135 7.13 -4.47 -8.72
C SER A 135 6.94 -5.98 -8.89
N ARG A 136 6.67 -6.46 -10.12
CA ARG A 136 6.47 -7.87 -10.45
C ARG A 136 7.65 -8.76 -10.05
N VAL A 137 8.89 -8.33 -10.25
CA VAL A 137 10.08 -9.17 -10.00
C VAL A 137 10.28 -9.46 -8.51
N HIS A 138 9.95 -8.50 -7.64
CA HIS A 138 9.98 -8.72 -6.20
C HIS A 138 8.94 -9.77 -5.76
N TRP A 139 7.72 -9.69 -6.30
CA TRP A 139 6.65 -10.64 -5.96
C TRP A 139 6.94 -12.05 -6.47
N THR A 140 7.57 -12.17 -7.64
CA THR A 140 8.04 -13.48 -8.13
C THR A 140 9.12 -14.07 -7.23
N GLY A 141 10.07 -13.27 -6.75
CA GLY A 141 11.08 -13.75 -5.80
C GLY A 141 10.47 -14.23 -4.48
N LEU A 142 9.46 -13.50 -3.97
CA LEU A 142 8.79 -13.84 -2.72
C LEU A 142 7.97 -15.15 -2.83
N THR A 143 7.30 -15.37 -3.96
CA THR A 143 6.60 -16.63 -4.24
C THR A 143 7.56 -17.82 -4.31
N VAL A 144 8.74 -17.63 -4.92
CA VAL A 144 9.76 -18.68 -5.01
C VAL A 144 10.31 -19.03 -3.62
N PHE A 145 10.61 -18.02 -2.79
CA PHE A 145 11.04 -18.24 -1.40
C PHE A 145 10.00 -19.03 -0.60
N ALA A 146 8.71 -18.65 -0.67
CA ALA A 146 7.65 -19.34 0.05
C ALA A 146 7.52 -20.82 -0.34
N ALA A 147 7.57 -21.11 -1.64
CA ALA A 147 7.51 -22.47 -2.16
C ALA A 147 8.72 -23.30 -1.70
N LEU A 148 9.94 -22.77 -1.84
CA LEU A 148 11.16 -23.46 -1.42
C LEU A 148 11.20 -23.70 0.09
N SER A 149 10.74 -22.74 0.90
CA SER A 149 10.71 -22.89 2.36
C SER A 149 9.73 -23.98 2.80
N LEU A 150 8.54 -24.06 2.19
CA LEU A 150 7.56 -25.13 2.44
C LEU A 150 8.06 -26.51 1.99
N ILE A 151 8.65 -26.58 0.79
CA ILE A 151 9.21 -27.81 0.25
C ILE A 151 10.36 -28.31 1.14
N SER A 152 11.27 -27.40 1.54
CA SER A 152 12.40 -27.73 2.40
C SER A 152 11.94 -28.31 3.74
N GLY A 153 10.98 -27.66 4.41
CA GLY A 153 10.41 -28.17 5.66
C GLY A 153 9.68 -29.52 5.49
N SER A 154 9.08 -29.77 4.33
CA SER A 154 8.31 -31.00 4.08
C SER A 154 9.19 -32.19 3.68
N ILE A 155 10.18 -32.00 2.80
CA ILE A 155 11.09 -33.06 2.35
C ILE A 155 12.01 -33.52 3.49
N ASN A 156 12.48 -32.57 4.30
CA ASN A 156 13.40 -32.86 5.38
C ASN A 156 12.69 -33.04 6.73
N ALA A 157 11.37 -33.18 6.74
CA ALA A 157 10.53 -33.24 7.95
C ALA A 157 11.03 -34.27 8.98
N PHE A 158 11.56 -35.40 8.50
CA PHE A 158 12.05 -36.49 9.35
C PHE A 158 13.57 -36.48 9.56
N ASN A 159 14.30 -35.62 8.84
CA ASN A 159 15.76 -35.54 8.86
C ASN A 159 16.28 -34.27 9.55
N MET A 160 15.44 -33.25 9.75
CA MET A 160 15.77 -32.02 10.47
C MET A 160 15.27 -32.08 11.91
N GLY A 161 15.90 -31.31 12.79
CA GLY A 161 15.34 -31.07 14.13
C GLY A 161 13.94 -30.46 14.03
N PHE A 162 13.04 -30.84 14.95
CA PHE A 162 11.64 -30.41 14.95
C PHE A 162 11.47 -28.88 14.85
N GLY A 163 12.27 -28.11 15.59
CA GLY A 163 12.20 -26.65 15.52
C GLY A 163 12.52 -26.12 14.12
N LEU A 164 13.61 -26.60 13.50
CA LEU A 164 14.05 -26.19 12.17
C LEU A 164 12.97 -26.41 11.10
N MET A 165 12.35 -27.59 11.15
CA MET A 165 11.23 -27.94 10.27
C MET A 165 10.08 -26.94 10.44
N THR A 166 9.63 -26.72 11.69
CA THR A 166 8.50 -25.83 11.96
C THR A 166 8.80 -24.39 11.54
N THR A 167 10.01 -23.89 11.78
CA THR A 167 10.41 -22.53 11.43
C THR A 167 10.39 -22.29 9.91
N CYS A 168 10.88 -23.25 9.12
CA CYS A 168 10.75 -23.20 7.66
C CYS A 168 9.27 -23.21 7.22
N GLN A 169 8.45 -24.10 7.78
CA GLN A 169 7.02 -24.15 7.43
C GLN A 169 6.26 -22.87 7.80
N PHE A 170 6.51 -22.32 8.99
CA PHE A 170 5.90 -21.07 9.44
C PHE A 170 6.36 -19.86 8.61
N SER A 171 7.65 -19.76 8.29
CA SER A 171 8.15 -18.67 7.44
C SER A 171 7.54 -18.71 6.04
N GLY A 172 7.43 -19.90 5.43
CA GLY A 172 6.72 -20.10 4.17
C GLY A 172 5.23 -19.70 4.26
N LEU A 173 4.54 -20.15 5.32
CA LEU A 173 3.13 -19.85 5.55
C LEU A 173 2.86 -18.34 5.71
N VAL A 174 3.68 -17.63 6.50
CA VAL A 174 3.57 -16.17 6.69
C VAL A 174 3.65 -15.45 5.35
N VAL A 175 4.58 -15.86 4.49
CA VAL A 175 4.73 -15.27 3.15
C VAL A 175 3.53 -15.58 2.25
N VAL A 176 3.00 -16.80 2.28
CA VAL A 176 1.77 -17.16 1.54
C VAL A 176 0.58 -16.30 1.98
N ILE A 177 0.38 -16.11 3.29
CA ILE A 177 -0.70 -15.26 3.81
C ILE A 177 -0.55 -13.82 3.30
N ALA A 178 0.68 -13.28 3.31
CA ALA A 178 0.95 -11.93 2.80
C ALA A 178 0.64 -11.82 1.28
N LEU A 179 1.01 -12.83 0.50
CA LEU A 179 0.72 -12.92 -0.94
C LEU A 179 -0.78 -12.95 -1.22
N VAL A 180 -1.53 -13.80 -0.50
CA VAL A 180 -2.98 -13.93 -0.63
C VAL A 180 -3.66 -12.61 -0.28
N ARG A 181 -3.30 -11.99 0.86
CA ARG A 181 -3.84 -10.70 1.28
C ARG A 181 -3.64 -9.64 0.20
N LYS A 182 -2.43 -9.56 -0.38
CA LYS A 182 -2.14 -8.61 -1.45
C LYS A 182 -2.94 -8.88 -2.72
N TYR A 183 -3.04 -10.15 -3.13
CA TYR A 183 -3.82 -10.54 -4.30
C TYR A 183 -5.28 -10.07 -4.18
N TRP A 184 -5.92 -10.34 -3.04
CA TRP A 184 -7.29 -9.89 -2.77
C TRP A 184 -7.41 -8.37 -2.80
N GLN A 185 -6.51 -7.63 -2.14
CA GLN A 185 -6.51 -6.17 -2.16
C GLN A 185 -6.41 -5.60 -3.58
N SER A 186 -5.54 -6.17 -4.42
CA SER A 186 -5.38 -5.72 -5.81
C SER A 186 -6.62 -5.99 -6.69
N ARG A 187 -7.40 -7.03 -6.36
CA ARG A 187 -8.63 -7.38 -7.06
C ARG A 187 -9.78 -6.43 -6.73
N PHE A 188 -9.91 -6.00 -5.47
CA PHE A 188 -10.99 -5.09 -5.05
C PHE A 188 -10.79 -3.63 -5.49
N VAL A 189 -9.56 -3.20 -5.77
CA VAL A 189 -9.26 -1.82 -6.21
C VAL A 189 -9.64 -1.57 -7.68
N LYS A 190 -9.76 -2.61 -8.51
CA LYS A 190 -10.11 -2.48 -9.94
C LYS A 190 -11.61 -2.47 -10.26
N VAL A 191 -12.48 -2.60 -9.26
CA VAL A 191 -13.94 -2.75 -9.43
C VAL A 191 -14.70 -1.46 -9.06
N ARG A 192 -14.06 -0.29 -9.14
CA ARG A 192 -14.72 0.98 -8.83
C ARG A 192 -14.41 2.05 -9.85
#